data_AF-A0A7J7MAS2-F1
#
_entry.id   AF-A0A7J7MAS2-F1
#
_cell.length_a   1.000
_cell.length_b   1.000
_cell.length_c   1.000
_cell.angle_alpha   90.00
_cell.angle_beta   90.00
_cell.angle_gamma   90.00
#
_symmetry.space_group_name_H-M   'P 1'
#
loop_
_entity.id
_entity.type
_entity.pdbx_description
1 polymer ?
#
loop_
_entity_poly.entity_id
_entity_poly.type
_entity_poly.pdbx_seq_one_letter_code
_entity_poly.pdbx_strand_id
1 'polypeptide(L)'
;MREEFKFFLVIPEKDRISWGTIILGFVDGGDVLAAKDLFRGASMKIVVAWTAMAKSYVGLSFSGVTSCFGCGGNTHWVRDCPWREAKCEVQGSIGVRRLCTSRKNQSFGIRFLKCHTFQYFKWLTDALEEATLEESKKNLNINVKVIVEMGLDDFIKDFKEKTTM
;
A
#
# COMPACT_ATOMS: atom_id res chain seq x y z
N MET A 1 -4.07 -4.15 20.99
CA MET A 1 -4.25 -2.88 21.73
C MET A 1 -4.16 -2.97 23.26
N ARG A 2 -4.85 -3.91 23.93
CA ARG A 2 -4.79 -4.00 25.41
C ARG A 2 -3.41 -4.40 25.96
N GLU A 3 -2.62 -5.17 25.23
CA GLU A 3 -1.29 -5.60 25.67
C GLU A 3 -0.25 -4.48 25.51
N GLU A 4 -0.31 -3.75 24.40
CA GLU A 4 0.53 -2.60 24.07
C GLU A 4 0.32 -1.45 25.06
N PHE A 5 -0.93 -1.27 25.54
CA PHE A 5 -1.23 -0.32 26.61
C PHE A 5 -0.62 -0.74 27.96
N LYS A 6 -0.64 -2.04 28.30
CA LYS A 6 0.04 -2.52 29.52
C LYS A 6 1.54 -2.26 29.46
N PHE A 7 2.17 -2.53 28.31
CA PHE A 7 3.58 -2.22 28.09
C PHE A 7 3.85 -0.71 28.22
N PHE A 8 2.98 0.12 27.65
CA PHE A 8 3.10 1.58 27.78
C PHE A 8 3.05 2.05 29.24
N LEU A 9 2.18 1.46 30.07
CA LEU A 9 2.07 1.83 31.49
C LEU A 9 3.34 1.51 32.28
N VAL A 10 4.01 0.40 31.99
CA VAL A 10 5.22 -0.03 32.72
C VAL A 10 6.50 0.69 32.28
N ILE A 11 6.49 1.46 31.18
CA ILE A 11 7.64 2.29 30.78
C ILE A 11 7.83 3.43 31.81
N PRO A 12 8.96 3.46 32.56
CA PRO A 12 9.18 4.43 33.63
C PRO A 12 9.36 5.85 33.07
N GLU A 13 10.08 6.00 31.96
CA GLU A 13 10.24 7.26 31.24
C GLU A 13 9.74 7.12 29.80
N LYS A 14 8.58 7.72 29.52
CA LYS A 14 7.92 7.64 28.21
C LYS A 14 8.51 8.70 27.28
N ASP A 15 9.24 8.23 26.28
CA ASP A 15 9.81 9.07 25.23
C ASP A 15 8.79 9.41 24.13
N ARG A 16 9.23 10.20 23.15
CA ARG A 16 8.42 10.62 22.01
C ARG A 16 7.84 9.44 21.20
N ILE A 17 8.61 8.37 21.08
CA ILE A 17 8.24 7.22 20.26
C ILE A 17 7.15 6.41 20.98
N SER A 18 7.33 6.10 22.27
CA SER A 18 6.34 5.36 23.07
C SER A 18 4.97 6.06 23.12
N TRP A 19 4.94 7.38 23.32
CA TRP A 19 3.70 8.17 23.24
C TRP A 19 3.07 8.12 21.85
N GLY A 20 3.88 8.27 20.80
CA GLY A 20 3.42 8.20 19.42
C GLY A 20 2.77 6.86 19.08
N THR A 21 3.43 5.77 19.45
CA THR A 21 2.99 4.40 19.19
C THR A 21 1.66 4.09 19.87
N ILE A 22 1.49 4.46 21.15
CA ILE A 22 0.25 4.10 21.86
C ILE A 22 -0.96 4.90 21.38
N ILE A 23 -0.79 6.21 21.13
CA ILE A 23 -1.86 7.08 20.62
C ILE A 23 -2.31 6.56 19.26
N LEU A 24 -1.37 6.15 18.42
CA LEU A 24 -1.67 5.63 17.11
C LEU A 24 -2.40 4.30 17.15
N GLY A 25 -1.99 3.39 18.04
CA GLY A 25 -2.71 2.14 18.24
C GLY A 25 -4.19 2.36 18.62
N PHE A 26 -4.50 3.39 19.41
CA PHE A 26 -5.90 3.74 19.73
C PHE A 26 -6.64 4.33 18.53
N VAL A 27 -6.00 5.17 17.71
CA VAL A 27 -6.59 5.70 16.47
C VAL A 27 -6.89 4.56 15.48
N ASP A 28 -5.94 3.65 15.27
CA ASP A 28 -6.07 2.51 14.35
C ASP A 28 -7.12 1.51 14.86
N GLY A 29 -7.24 1.36 16.18
CA GLY A 29 -8.27 0.57 16.83
C GLY A 29 -9.67 1.19 16.82
N GLY A 30 -9.82 2.40 16.25
CA GLY A 30 -11.09 3.12 16.18
C GLY A 30 -11.49 3.86 17.46
N ASP A 31 -10.69 3.78 18.52
CA ASP A 31 -10.95 4.43 19.80
C ASP A 31 -10.24 5.81 19.85
N VAL A 32 -10.78 6.72 19.04
CA VAL A 32 -10.28 8.09 18.89
C VAL A 32 -10.39 8.89 20.19
N LEU A 33 -11.33 8.54 21.07
CA LEU A 33 -11.51 9.20 22.35
C LEU A 33 -10.37 8.86 23.31
N ALA A 34 -10.02 7.58 23.45
CA ALA A 34 -8.85 7.18 24.25
C ALA A 34 -7.54 7.74 23.67
N ALA A 35 -7.40 7.77 22.34
CA ALA A 35 -6.26 8.41 21.67
C ALA A 35 -6.15 9.90 22.02
N LYS A 36 -7.28 10.62 22.04
CA LYS A 36 -7.36 12.05 22.37
C LYS A 36 -6.93 12.31 23.81
N ASP A 37 -7.37 11.49 24.75
CA ASP A 37 -7.05 11.67 26.16
C ASP A 37 -5.57 11.41 26.43
N LEU A 38 -4.99 10.38 25.80
CA LEU A 38 -3.54 10.15 25.83
C LEU A 38 -2.75 11.29 25.17
N PHE A 39 -3.25 11.81 24.05
CA PHE A 39 -2.63 12.94 23.35
C PHE A 39 -2.66 14.24 24.16
N ARG A 40 -3.68 14.44 25.00
CA ARG A 40 -3.77 15.58 25.93
C ARG A 40 -2.80 15.44 27.09
N GLY A 41 -2.58 14.21 27.58
CA GLY A 41 -1.62 13.90 28.64
C GLY A 41 -0.14 13.94 28.19
N ALA A 42 0.13 13.81 26.89
CA ALA A 42 1.48 13.85 26.34
C ALA A 42 2.06 15.28 26.40
N SER A 43 3.10 15.48 27.21
CA SER A 43 3.86 16.74 27.29
C SER A 43 4.60 17.08 25.98
N MET A 44 4.96 16.06 25.20
CA MET A 44 5.58 16.19 23.88
C MET A 44 4.70 15.61 22.79
N LYS A 45 4.07 16.48 22.01
CA LYS A 45 3.20 16.09 20.90
C LYS A 45 4.04 15.94 19.62
N ILE A 46 4.33 14.71 19.21
CA ILE A 46 5.05 14.46 17.96
C ILE A 46 4.15 14.71 16.74
N VAL A 47 4.76 15.09 15.61
CA VAL A 47 4.06 15.42 14.34
C VAL A 47 3.17 14.27 13.84
N VAL A 48 3.63 13.02 14.03
CA VAL A 48 2.89 11.82 13.62
C VAL A 48 1.57 11.68 14.38
N ALA A 49 1.58 11.93 15.70
CA ALA A 49 0.37 11.86 16.53
C ALA A 49 -0.64 12.97 16.20
N TRP A 50 -0.18 14.20 15.93
CA TRP A 50 -1.04 15.28 15.45
C TRP A 50 -1.71 14.94 14.11
N THR A 51 -0.94 14.37 13.19
CA THR A 51 -1.44 14.00 11.86
C THR A 51 -2.47 12.87 11.95
N ALA A 52 -2.23 11.91 12.84
CA ALA A 52 -3.18 10.83 13.12
C ALA A 52 -4.49 11.35 13.71
N MET A 53 -4.41 12.21 14.74
CA MET A 53 -5.58 12.83 15.35
C MET A 53 -6.37 13.70 14.34
N ALA A 54 -5.69 14.50 13.53
CA ALA A 54 -6.35 15.35 12.54
C ALA A 54 -7.11 14.52 11.49
N LYS A 55 -6.50 13.43 11.00
CA LYS A 55 -7.14 12.50 10.06
C LYS A 55 -8.33 11.76 10.67
N SER A 56 -8.22 11.32 11.92
CA SER A 56 -9.31 10.62 12.60
C SER A 56 -10.54 11.51 12.79
N TYR A 57 -10.37 12.80 13.06
CA TYR A 57 -11.51 13.74 13.18
C TYR A 57 -12.26 13.96 11.85
N VAL A 58 -11.58 13.87 10.71
CA VAL A 58 -12.22 13.97 9.39
C VAL A 58 -12.74 12.63 8.87
N GLY A 59 -12.81 11.60 9.73
CA GLY A 59 -13.28 10.27 9.36
C GLY A 59 -12.33 9.50 8.44
N LEU A 60 -11.11 9.98 8.25
CA LEU A 60 -10.06 9.25 7.55
C LEU A 60 -9.43 8.31 8.57
N SER A 61 -9.84 7.05 8.54
CA SER A 61 -9.25 5.99 9.36
C SER A 61 -7.74 5.96 9.14
N PHE A 62 -6.99 6.05 10.23
CA PHE A 62 -5.56 5.77 10.21
C PHE A 62 -5.43 4.25 10.15
N SER A 63 -5.41 3.71 8.94
CA SER A 63 -5.07 2.31 8.71
C SER A 63 -3.55 2.20 8.61
N GLY A 64 -2.89 2.17 9.77
CA GLY A 64 -1.51 1.72 9.89
C GLY A 64 -0.45 2.82 9.95
N VAL A 65 0.41 2.68 10.96
CA VAL A 65 1.70 3.37 11.16
C VAL A 65 2.68 3.17 9.99
N THR A 66 2.34 2.35 8.99
CA THR A 66 3.25 1.92 7.93
C THR A 66 2.76 2.26 6.53
N SER A 67 1.85 3.24 6.36
CA SER A 67 1.62 3.78 5.02
C SER A 67 2.83 4.60 4.57
N CYS A 68 3.50 4.14 3.53
CA CYS A 68 4.60 4.80 2.88
C CYS A 68 4.19 6.25 2.53
N PHE A 69 4.78 7.25 3.20
CA PHE A 69 4.51 8.68 2.92
C PHE A 69 4.76 9.07 1.45
N GLY A 70 5.53 8.25 0.74
CA GLY A 70 5.66 8.28 -0.71
C GLY A 70 4.39 7.78 -1.39
N CYS A 71 4.26 6.49 -1.62
CA CYS A 71 3.21 5.95 -2.49
C CYS A 71 1.84 5.74 -1.82
N GLY A 72 1.76 5.82 -0.49
CA GLY A 72 0.56 5.52 0.28
C GLY A 72 0.34 4.03 0.59
N GLY A 73 1.17 3.12 0.06
CA GLY A 73 1.07 1.68 0.34
C GLY A 73 1.43 1.33 1.78
N ASN A 74 0.81 0.31 2.36
CA ASN A 74 0.90 -0.04 3.79
C ASN A 74 1.94 -1.14 4.13
N THR A 75 2.66 -1.66 3.14
CA THR A 75 3.58 -2.81 3.27
C THR A 75 5.04 -2.45 3.51
N HIS A 76 5.41 -1.16 3.42
CA HIS A 76 6.80 -0.73 3.44
C HIS A 76 6.97 0.71 3.92
N TRP A 77 8.19 1.05 4.35
CA TRP A 77 8.58 2.41 4.70
C TRP A 77 8.98 3.23 3.47
N VAL A 78 8.98 4.55 3.59
CA VAL A 78 9.33 5.45 2.48
C VAL A 78 10.75 5.25 1.92
N ARG A 79 11.67 4.66 2.70
CA ARG A 79 13.03 4.32 2.24
C ARG A 79 13.01 3.12 1.29
N ASP A 80 12.17 2.13 1.57
CA ASP A 80 12.04 0.88 0.80
C ASP A 80 10.93 0.96 -0.25
N CYS A 81 10.50 2.19 -0.58
CA CYS A 81 9.42 2.41 -1.53
C CYS A 81 9.86 2.02 -2.95
N PRO A 82 9.20 1.05 -3.61
CA PRO A 82 9.56 0.62 -4.95
C PRO A 82 9.42 1.75 -5.98
N TRP A 83 8.60 2.75 -5.68
CA TRP A 83 8.33 3.90 -6.52
C TRP A 83 9.32 5.07 -6.34
N ARG A 84 10.25 4.98 -5.38
CA ARG A 84 11.24 6.06 -5.12
C ARG A 84 12.27 6.15 -6.25
N GLU A 85 12.71 5.01 -6.79
CA GLU A 85 13.73 4.90 -7.85
C GLU A 85 13.33 3.87 -8.91
N ALA A 86 12.05 3.82 -9.27
CA ALA A 86 11.56 2.86 -10.25
C ALA A 86 12.25 3.05 -11.62
N LYS A 87 12.62 1.97 -12.31
CA LYS A 87 13.17 2.05 -13.67
C LYS A 87 12.19 2.75 -14.61
N CYS A 88 12.70 3.56 -15.53
CA CYS A 88 11.89 4.20 -16.56
C CYS A 88 11.37 3.16 -17.56
N GLU A 89 10.14 3.39 -18.05
CA GLU A 89 9.43 2.49 -18.97
C GLU A 89 9.82 2.75 -20.44
N VAL A 90 10.56 3.82 -20.72
CA VAL A 90 11.04 4.12 -22.08
C VAL A 90 12.08 3.06 -22.46
N GLN A 91 11.87 2.37 -23.59
CA GLN A 91 12.79 1.33 -24.07
C GLN A 91 14.22 1.87 -24.24
N GLY A 92 15.20 1.12 -23.73
CA GLY A 92 16.61 1.51 -23.76
C GLY A 92 17.03 2.59 -22.76
N SER A 93 16.12 3.04 -21.88
CA SER A 93 16.44 4.05 -20.88
C SER A 93 17.18 3.47 -19.66
N ILE A 94 18.23 4.18 -19.22
CA ILE A 94 18.91 3.96 -17.92
C ILE A 94 18.31 4.88 -16.84
N GLY A 95 17.29 5.67 -17.20
CA GLY A 95 16.69 6.67 -16.33
C GLY A 95 15.89 6.06 -15.17
N VAL A 96 15.90 6.73 -14.03
CA VAL A 96 15.00 6.44 -12.90
C VAL A 96 13.81 7.40 -12.92
N ARG A 97 12.64 6.88 -12.57
CA ARG A 97 11.43 7.64 -12.28
C ARG A 97 11.46 8.05 -10.81
N ARG A 98 11.23 9.33 -10.56
CA ARG A 98 11.11 9.86 -9.20
C ARG A 98 9.64 10.11 -8.89
N LEU A 99 9.25 9.71 -7.68
CA LEU A 99 7.96 10.07 -7.12
C LEU A 99 7.94 11.55 -6.72
N CYS A 100 6.99 12.29 -7.27
CA CYS A 100 6.81 13.73 -7.10
C CYS A 100 5.41 14.06 -6.59
N THR A 101 5.27 15.23 -5.98
CA THR A 101 3.98 15.80 -5.55
C THR A 101 3.72 17.09 -6.32
N SER A 102 2.55 17.21 -6.94
CA SER A 102 2.18 18.38 -7.73
C SER A 102 1.90 19.59 -6.84
N ARG A 103 2.40 20.74 -7.28
CA ARG A 103 2.15 22.06 -6.66
C ARG A 103 1.19 22.92 -7.48
N LYS A 104 0.61 22.39 -8.57
CA LYS A 104 -0.35 23.13 -9.40
C LYS A 104 -1.72 23.15 -8.70
N ASN A 105 -2.42 24.28 -8.72
CA ASN A 105 -3.71 24.44 -8.03
C ASN A 105 -4.72 23.31 -8.34
N GLN A 106 -4.93 22.99 -9.61
CA GLN A 106 -5.87 21.96 -10.06
C GLN A 106 -5.46 20.51 -9.73
N SER A 107 -4.24 20.28 -9.24
CA SER A 107 -3.72 18.94 -8.91
C SER A 107 -2.88 18.96 -7.64
N PHE A 108 -3.13 19.92 -6.74
CA PHE A 108 -2.28 20.15 -5.59
C PHE A 108 -2.26 18.91 -4.69
N GLY A 109 -1.06 18.47 -4.30
CA GLY A 109 -0.90 17.29 -3.45
C GLY A 109 -1.02 15.96 -4.19
N ILE A 110 -1.46 15.93 -5.44
CA ILE A 110 -1.55 14.71 -6.24
C ILE A 110 -0.14 14.24 -6.62
N ARG A 111 0.11 12.94 -6.47
CA ARG A 111 1.42 12.33 -6.71
C ARG A 111 1.54 11.76 -8.11
N PHE A 112 2.74 11.86 -8.68
CA PHE A 112 3.05 11.38 -10.02
C PHE A 112 4.50 10.92 -10.12
N LEU A 113 4.78 10.08 -11.11
CA LEU A 113 6.11 9.64 -11.50
C LEU A 113 6.61 10.50 -12.65
N LYS A 114 7.87 10.93 -12.57
CA LYS A 114 8.53 11.66 -13.65
C LYS A 114 9.95 11.15 -13.86
N CYS A 115 10.37 11.02 -15.11
CA CYS A 115 11.78 10.87 -15.47
C CYS A 115 12.31 12.19 -16.03
N HIS A 116 13.38 12.73 -15.45
CA HIS A 116 14.00 13.95 -15.96
C HIS A 116 14.81 13.71 -17.24
N THR A 117 15.26 12.47 -17.46
CA THR A 117 16.09 12.11 -18.61
C THR A 117 15.31 11.99 -19.91
N PHE A 118 14.05 11.50 -19.87
CA PHE A 118 13.29 11.13 -21.07
C PHE A 118 11.88 11.76 -21.15
N GLN A 119 11.63 12.87 -20.44
CA GLN A 119 10.32 13.56 -20.40
C GLN A 119 9.10 12.66 -20.08
N TYR A 120 9.31 11.51 -19.45
CA TYR A 120 8.24 10.61 -19.04
C TYR A 120 7.42 11.19 -17.88
N PHE A 121 6.10 11.00 -17.94
CA PHE A 121 5.14 11.37 -16.90
C PHE A 121 4.06 10.29 -16.75
N LYS A 122 3.68 9.97 -15.50
CA LYS A 122 2.54 9.09 -15.19
C LYS A 122 1.96 9.40 -13.82
N TRP A 123 0.65 9.40 -13.65
CA TRP A 123 0.06 9.56 -12.32
C TRP A 123 0.34 8.32 -11.46
N LEU A 124 0.52 8.54 -10.15
CA LEU A 124 0.79 7.43 -9.25
C LEU A 124 -0.40 6.47 -9.16
N THR A 125 -1.63 6.99 -9.23
CA THR A 125 -2.87 6.19 -9.21
C THR A 125 -2.86 5.15 -10.34
N ASP A 126 -2.60 5.59 -11.57
CA ASP A 126 -2.59 4.74 -12.75
C ASP A 126 -1.49 3.67 -12.64
N ALA A 127 -0.33 4.05 -12.11
CA ALA A 127 0.77 3.12 -11.88
C ALA A 127 0.47 2.05 -10.81
N LEU A 128 -0.30 2.39 -9.76
CA LEU A 128 -0.75 1.44 -8.74
C LEU A 128 -1.82 0.48 -9.29
N GLU A 129 -2.77 1.00 -10.06
CA GLU A 129 -3.80 0.19 -10.72
C GLU A 129 -3.15 -0.85 -11.65
N GLU A 130 -2.20 -0.43 -12.49
CA GLU A 130 -1.46 -1.36 -13.34
C GLU A 130 -0.66 -2.41 -12.54
N ALA A 131 -0.02 -2.02 -11.44
CA ALA A 131 0.73 -2.97 -10.60
C ALA A 131 -0.20 -4.06 -10.02
N THR A 132 -1.38 -3.66 -9.53
CA THR A 132 -2.38 -4.61 -9.00
C THR A 132 -2.94 -5.53 -10.09
N LEU A 133 -3.18 -5.01 -11.31
CA LEU A 133 -3.58 -5.81 -12.45
C LEU A 133 -2.52 -6.83 -12.84
N GLU A 134 -1.24 -6.45 -12.86
CA GLU A 134 -0.15 -7.39 -13.15
C GLU A 134 0.00 -8.49 -12.08
N GLU A 135 -0.19 -8.17 -10.81
CA GLU A 135 -0.27 -9.17 -9.73
C GLU A 135 -1.48 -10.11 -9.92
N SER A 136 -2.64 -9.58 -10.30
CA SER A 136 -3.85 -10.38 -10.57
C SER A 136 -3.65 -11.36 -11.73
N LYS A 137 -3.00 -10.94 -12.82
CA LYS A 137 -2.70 -11.80 -13.98
C LYS A 137 -1.72 -12.91 -13.63
N LYS A 138 -0.69 -12.61 -12.83
CA LYS A 138 0.25 -13.64 -12.34
C LYS A 138 -0.46 -14.69 -11.49
N ASN A 139 -1.40 -14.27 -10.65
CA ASN A 139 -2.18 -15.18 -9.81
C ASN A 139 -3.18 -16.02 -10.63
N LEU A 140 -3.75 -15.46 -11.70
CA LEU A 140 -4.64 -16.17 -12.63
C LEU A 140 -3.90 -17.24 -13.46
N ASN A 141 -2.67 -16.96 -13.89
CA ASN A 141 -1.84 -17.89 -14.65
C ASN A 141 -1.46 -19.17 -13.86
N ILE A 142 -1.67 -19.19 -12.54
CA ILE A 142 -1.33 -20.33 -11.69
C ILE A 142 -2.49 -21.34 -11.55
N ASN A 143 -3.73 -21.01 -11.94
CA ASN A 143 -4.90 -21.90 -11.74
C ASN A 143 -5.92 -21.91 -12.89
N VAL A 144 -5.47 -22.08 -14.14
CA VAL A 144 -6.40 -22.42 -15.23
C VAL A 144 -6.54 -23.95 -15.31
N LYS A 145 -7.47 -24.53 -14.55
CA LYS A 145 -7.91 -25.92 -14.75
C LYS A 145 -9.02 -25.93 -15.81
N VAL A 146 -8.65 -26.12 -17.07
CA VAL A 146 -9.63 -26.38 -18.15
C VAL A 146 -10.18 -27.79 -17.93
N ILE A 147 -11.39 -27.89 -17.39
CA ILE A 147 -12.12 -29.16 -17.32
C ILE A 147 -12.94 -29.24 -18.61
N VAL A 148 -12.49 -30.05 -19.56
CA VAL A 148 -13.30 -30.41 -20.72
C VAL A 148 -14.14 -31.62 -20.31
N GLU A 149 -15.43 -31.42 -20.09
CA GLU A 149 -16.36 -32.54 -19.96
C GLU A 149 -16.64 -33.08 -21.36
N MET A 150 -15.94 -34.15 -21.72
CA MET A 150 -16.21 -34.92 -22.94
C MET A 150 -17.04 -36.13 -22.55
N GLY A 151 -18.14 -36.38 -23.26
CA GLY A 151 -18.87 -37.63 -23.13
C GLY A 151 -17.95 -38.81 -23.45
N LEU A 152 -18.01 -39.88 -22.67
CA LEU A 152 -17.18 -41.07 -22.87
C LEU A 152 -17.28 -41.59 -24.31
N ASP A 153 -18.46 -41.46 -24.91
CA ASP A 153 -18.78 -41.88 -26.27
C ASP A 153 -18.02 -41.07 -27.33
N ASP A 154 -17.88 -39.76 -27.13
CA ASP A 154 -17.12 -38.88 -28.03
C ASP A 154 -15.62 -39.17 -27.94
N PHE A 155 -15.10 -39.45 -26.74
CA PHE A 155 -13.70 -39.84 -26.55
C PHE A 155 -13.37 -41.18 -27.23
N ILE A 156 -14.25 -42.17 -27.08
CA ILE A 156 -14.08 -43.49 -27.71
C ILE A 156 -14.13 -43.39 -29.24
N LYS A 157 -14.98 -42.52 -29.79
CA LYS A 157 -15.07 -42.27 -31.23
C LYS A 157 -13.76 -41.67 -31.76
N ASP A 158 -13.24 -40.64 -31.10
CA ASP A 158 -12.01 -39.95 -31.50
C ASP A 158 -10.77 -40.86 -31.39
N PHE A 159 -10.75 -41.77 -30.40
CA PHE A 159 -9.69 -42.76 -30.25
C PHE A 159 -9.74 -43.84 -31.34
N LYS A 160 -10.93 -44.30 -31.73
CA LYS A 160 -11.09 -45.28 -32.81
C LYS A 160 -10.71 -44.71 -34.18
N GLU A 161 -11.06 -43.46 -34.46
CA GLU A 161 -10.70 -42.79 -35.71
C GLU A 161 -9.17 -42.61 -35.86
N LYS A 162 -8.46 -42.35 -34.76
CA LYS A 162 -7.00 -42.15 -34.75
C LYS A 162 -6.15 -43.45 -34.73
N THR A 163 -6.74 -44.59 -34.38
CA THR A 163 -6.02 -45.89 -34.31
C THR A 163 -6.17 -46.72 -35.58
N THR A 164 -6.89 -46.21 -36.59
CA THR A 164 -7.14 -46.90 -37.87
C THR A 164 -6.35 -46.29 -39.05
N MET A 165 -5.19 -45.67 -38.77
CA MET A 165 -4.14 -45.33 -39.73
C MET A 165 -2.85 -46.06 -39.36
#